data_AF-A0A832U7Y6-F1
#
_entry.id   AF-A0A832U7Y6-F1
#
_cell.length_a   1.000
_cell.length_b   1.000
_cell.length_c   1.000
_cell.angle_alpha   90.00
_cell.angle_beta   90.00
_cell.angle_gamma   90.00
#
_symmetry.space_group_name_H-M   'P 1'
#
loop_
_entity.id
_entity.type
_entity.pdbx_description
1 polymer ?
#
loop_
_entity_poly.entity_id
_entity_poly.type
_entity_poly.pdbx_seq_one_letter_code
_entity_poly.pdbx_strand_id
1 'polypeptide(L)' 'SDVCEILIVVQYEKRKCCIPVDLVEGKQEVVVKPLSKLIGNTRGVSGITILGDGEVVPVLDVNTIV' A
#
# COMPACT_ATOMS: atom_id res chain seq x y z
N SER A 1 -14.16 -0.87 21.51
CA SER A 1 -12.83 -1.50 21.46
C SER A 1 -12.68 -2.08 20.08
N ASP A 2 -12.26 -1.27 19.11
CA ASP A 2 -12.15 -1.71 17.72
C ASP A 2 -10.93 -2.62 17.59
N VAL A 3 -11.17 -3.92 17.78
CA VAL A 3 -10.19 -4.95 17.51
C VAL A 3 -10.19 -5.14 16.00
N CYS A 4 -9.11 -4.73 15.34
CA CYS A 4 -8.93 -5.00 13.93
C CYS A 4 -8.70 -6.50 13.77
N GLU A 5 -9.65 -7.22 13.15
CA GLU A 5 -9.62 -8.68 13.05
C GLU A 5 -8.62 -9.18 12.00
N ILE A 6 -8.23 -8.33 11.05
CA ILE A 6 -7.37 -8.70 9.93
C ILE A 6 -6.05 -7.92 10.01
N LEU A 7 -4.94 -8.66 9.94
CA LEU A 7 -3.59 -8.12 9.89
C LEU A 7 -2.88 -8.55 8.61
N ILE A 8 -2.43 -7.58 7.81
CA ILE A 8 -1.53 -7.83 6.69
C ILE A 8 -0.11 -7.87 7.20
N VAL A 9 0.51 -9.02 7.07
CA VAL A 9 1.89 -9.24 7.50
C VAL A 9 2.82 -8.96 6.33
N VAL A 10 3.71 -7.97 6.50
CA VAL A 10 4.70 -7.59 5.49
C VAL A 10 6.12 -7.77 6.02
N GLN A 11 7.04 -8.13 5.13
CA GLN A 11 8.44 -8.36 5.48
C GLN A 11 9.33 -7.78 4.38
N TYR A 12 10.35 -7.05 4.82
CA TYR A 12 11.46 -6.60 3.98
C TYR A 12 12.77 -6.98 4.67
N GLU A 13 13.61 -7.73 3.98
CA GLU A 13 14.80 -8.36 4.54
C GLU A 13 14.49 -9.15 5.84
N LYS A 14 15.14 -8.80 6.96
CA LYS A 14 14.94 -9.43 8.28
C LYS A 14 13.95 -8.68 9.18
N ARG A 15 13.32 -7.63 8.67
CA ARG A 15 12.37 -6.80 9.40
C ARG A 15 10.95 -7.15 8.96
N LYS A 16 10.02 -7.17 9.92
CA LYS A 16 8.64 -7.59 9.72
C LYS A 16 7.71 -6.69 10.53
N CYS A 17 6.59 -6.31 9.96
CA CYS A 17 5.53 -5.60 10.67
C CYS A 17 4.14 -6.10 10.23
N CYS A 18 3.12 -5.66 10.95
CA CYS A 18 1.73 -5.94 10.64
C CYS A 18 1.00 -4.62 10.36
N ILE A 19 0.19 -4.59 9.31
CA ILE A 19 -0.71 -3.50 8.98
C ILE A 19 -2.14 -3.96 9.29
N PRO A 20 -2.82 -3.38 10.29
CA PRO A 20 -4.23 -3.65 10.52
C PRO A 20 -5.07 -3.11 9.36
N VAL A 21 -6.04 -3.91 8.89
CA VAL A 21 -6.94 -3.55 7.79
C VAL A 21 -8.37 -3.99 8.09
N ASP A 22 -9.34 -3.25 7.57
CA ASP A 22 -10.76 -3.57 7.76
C ASP A 22 -11.21 -4.73 6.85
N LEU A 23 -10.66 -4.81 5.64
CA LEU A 23 -11.05 -5.77 4.60
C LEU A 23 -9.88 -6.11 3.68
N VAL A 24 -9.93 -7.30 3.08
CA VAL A 24 -9.08 -7.71 1.95
C VAL A 24 -9.96 -8.02 0.76
N GLU A 25 -9.92 -7.15 -0.27
CA GLU A 25 -10.74 -7.31 -1.47
C GLU A 25 -10.22 -8.41 -2.42
N GLY A 26 -8.94 -8.75 -2.32
CA GLY A 26 -8.31 -9.83 -3.08
C GLY A 26 -6.98 -9.44 -3.71
N LYS A 27 -6.62 -10.12 -4.80
CA LYS A 27 -5.42 -9.83 -5.58
C LYS A 27 -5.82 -9.28 -6.94
N GLN A 28 -5.21 -8.17 -7.34
CA GLN A 28 -5.37 -7.57 -8.66
C GLN A 28 -4.02 -7.17 -9.24
N GLU A 29 -3.86 -7.31 -10.55
CA GLU A 29 -2.72 -6.73 -11.27
C GLU A 29 -3.03 -5.27 -11.62
N VAL A 30 -2.12 -4.36 -11.29
CA VAL A 30 -2.30 -2.92 -11.45
C VAL A 30 -1.06 -2.29 -12.09
N VAL A 31 -1.27 -1.16 -12.78
CA VAL A 31 -0.16 -0.35 -13.32
C VAL A 31 0.15 0.77 -12.33
N VAL A 32 1.35 0.77 -11.76
CA VAL A 32 1.82 1.84 -10.88
C VAL A 32 2.22 3.06 -11.72
N LYS A 33 1.63 4.21 -11.41
CA LYS A 33 1.98 5.52 -11.96
C LYS A 33 2.81 6.27 -10.90
N PRO A 34 4.01 6.76 -11.25
CA PRO A 34 4.84 7.49 -10.31
C PRO A 34 4.15 8.80 -9.87
N LEU A 35 4.31 9.16 -8.61
CA LEU A 35 3.89 10.48 -8.11
C LEU A 35 4.65 11.57 -8.88
N SER A 36 3.97 12.67 -9.18
CA SER A 36 4.56 13.75 -9.99
C SER A 36 5.81 14.33 -9.31
N LYS A 37 6.73 14.88 -10.10
CA LYS A 37 7.97 15.51 -9.59
C LYS A 37 7.71 16.62 -8.56
N LEU A 38 6.52 17.22 -8.58
CA LEU A 38 6.09 18.24 -7.62
C LEU A 38 5.83 17.68 -6.21
N ILE A 39 5.35 16.44 -6.13
CA ILE A 39 5.03 15.77 -4.86
C ILE A 39 6.28 15.09 -4.27
N GLY A 40 7.23 14.71 -5.12
CA GLY A 40 8.48 14.11 -4.68
C GLY A 40 8.30 12.69 -4.09
N ASN A 41 9.30 12.23 -3.35
CA ASN A 41 9.29 10.88 -2.78
C ASN A 41 8.54 10.88 -1.44
N THR A 42 7.46 10.10 -1.35
CA THR A 42 6.66 9.99 -0.13
C THR A 42 6.95 8.67 0.56
N ARG A 43 7.50 8.71 1.78
CA ARG A 43 7.76 7.48 2.56
C ARG A 43 6.46 6.70 2.70
N GLY A 44 6.51 5.40 2.41
CA GLY A 44 5.37 4.48 2.48
C GLY A 44 4.58 4.37 1.18
N VAL A 45 4.86 5.18 0.15
CA VAL A 45 4.10 5.18 -1.11
C VAL A 45 5.05 5.14 -2.30
N SER A 46 4.93 4.09 -3.12
CA SER A 46 5.71 3.92 -4.36
C SER A 46 5.11 4.68 -5.55
N GLY A 47 3.82 5.02 -5.48
CA GLY A 47 3.07 5.64 -6.56
C GLY A 47 1.57 5.58 -6.30
N ILE A 48 0.80 5.86 -7.34
CA ILE A 48 -0.66 5.67 -7.38
C ILE A 48 -1.02 4.68 -8.49
N THR A 49 -2.20 4.09 -8.41
CA THR A 49 -2.82 3.42 -9.56
C THR A 49 -4.24 3.93 -9.75
N ILE A 50 -4.80 3.64 -10.91
CA ILE A 50 -6.20 3.96 -11.25
C ILE A 50 -6.90 2.62 -11.42
N LEU A 51 -7.92 2.37 -10.60
CA LEU A 51 -8.73 1.16 -10.64
C LEU A 51 -9.68 1.19 -11.84
N GLY A 52 -10.32 0.04 -12.13
CA GLY A 52 -11.19 -0.11 -13.31
C GLY A 52 -12.44 0.78 -13.29
N ASP A 53 -12.86 1.20 -12.10
CA ASP A 53 -13.95 2.15 -11.85
C ASP A 53 -13.50 3.62 -11.85
N GLY A 54 -12.20 3.86 -12.03
CA GLY A 54 -11.60 5.19 -12.05
C GLY A 54 -11.11 5.70 -10.70
N GLU A 55 -11.23 4.92 -9.62
CA GLU A 55 -10.70 5.34 -8.32
C GLU A 55 -9.17 5.41 -8.33
N VAL A 56 -8.61 6.47 -7.71
CA VAL A 56 -7.17 6.66 -7.57
C VAL A 56 -6.73 6.19 -6.20
N VAL A 57 -5.95 5.11 -6.15
CA VAL A 57 -5.49 4.51 -4.89
C VAL A 57 -3.96 4.50 -4.78
N PRO A 58 -3.38 4.72 -3.59
CA PRO A 58 -1.94 4.67 -3.39
C PRO A 58 -1.42 3.22 -3.43
N VAL A 59 -0.20 3.05 -3.92
CA VAL A 59 0.52 1.77 -3.88
C VAL A 59 1.57 1.83 -2.78
N LEU A 60 1.34 1.09 -1.70
CA LEU A 60 2.22 1.09 -0.54
C LEU A 60 3.61 0.51 -0.86
N ASP A 61 4.66 1.19 -0.38
CA ASP A 61 6.04 0.72 -0.48
C ASP A 61 6.49 0.08 0.83
N VAL A 62 6.40 -1.26 0.88
CA VAL A 62 6.81 -2.08 2.04
C VAL A 62 8.26 -1.81 2.45
N ASN A 63 9.16 -1.56 1.50
CA ASN A 63 10.59 -1.39 1.78
C ASN A 63 10.87 -0.14 2.63
N THR A 64 9.97 0.85 2.57
CA THR A 64 10.10 2.11 3.32
C THR A 64 9.26 2.15 4.60
N ILE A 65 8.30 1.22 4.73
CA ILE A 65 7.46 1.02 5.90
C ILE A 65 8.20 0.18 6.95
N VAL A 66 8.93 -0.84 6.49
CA VAL A 66 9.60 -1.85 7.31
C VAL A 66 11.07 -1.51 7.53
#